data_AF-A0A9P7RBG4-F1
#
_entry.id   AF-A0A9P7RBG4-F1
#
_cell.length_a   1.000
_cell.length_b   1.000
_cell.length_c   1.000
_cell.angle_alpha   90.00
_cell.angle_beta   90.00
_cell.angle_gamma   90.00
#
_symmetry.space_group_name_H-M   'P 1'
#
loop_
_entity.id
_entity.type
_entity.pdbx_description
1 polymer ?
#
loop_
_entity_poly.entity_id
_entity_poly.type
_entity_poly.pdbx_seq_one_letter_code
_entity_poly.pdbx_strand_id
1 'polypeptide(L)'
;MDPGRRAMLSGRRSPSRRDRERDRDIASPRRDPNNRITKPSNPPPSSRPRQNNNSSYMTQDEQSRQFVADEDKFVLKQAKKKADIRVREGRAKPIDLLAFNLRFIDDDRDVFDDDDADLHLNVASPEEVLQGLDESQLRDLDSDITSYHTLEQNDRNRDYWKSLQTICADRRQKLKPQGPDARVVSTVSEDVDKILRPKTYEQLEALESQIKAKLRSNDDIDVDYWEQLLRSLLVWKAKAKLRKVSEAINDSKAALLKLQDPEKAKALGHHHQANHADSISGPAAVRNLSSEPSRTETKTVPVSSAPPGTARFAQTGNEDFSQATKALYDREVARGIGEDEEIFTAEETVASGSKPQWADKHRPRKPRYFNRVQMGYEWNKYNQTHYDHDNPPPKVVQGYKFNIFYPELIDKTKAPTFKIIREHGRKRGESFAAAGEEDTCLIRFIAGPPYEDIAFRIVDREWDYSAKKDRGFKSSFDKGILQLHFQFKKIYYRK
;
A
#
# COMPACT_ATOMS: atom_id res chain seq x y z
N MET A 1 -10.44 -6.33 -15.26
CA MET A 1 -10.75 -5.06 -15.97
C MET A 1 -12.26 -4.91 -16.01
N ASP A 2 -12.78 -3.80 -15.51
CA ASP A 2 -14.24 -3.58 -15.45
C ASP A 2 -14.88 -3.57 -16.86
N PRO A 3 -16.01 -4.28 -17.08
CA PRO A 3 -16.65 -4.36 -18.40
C PRO A 3 -17.10 -3.01 -18.97
N GLY A 4 -17.59 -2.09 -18.11
CA GLY A 4 -18.03 -0.76 -18.52
C GLY A 4 -16.86 0.12 -18.98
N ARG A 5 -15.72 0.02 -18.29
CA ARG A 5 -14.49 0.74 -18.66
C ARG A 5 -13.83 0.15 -19.92
N ARG A 6 -13.88 -1.18 -20.09
CA ARG A 6 -13.43 -1.85 -21.32
C ARG A 6 -14.19 -1.36 -22.57
N ALA A 7 -15.49 -1.09 -22.44
CA ALA A 7 -16.30 -0.55 -23.53
C ALA A 7 -15.84 0.86 -23.96
N MET A 8 -15.43 1.71 -23.01
CA MET A 8 -14.91 3.06 -23.29
C MET A 8 -13.61 3.07 -24.12
N LEU A 9 -12.75 2.05 -23.94
CA LEU A 9 -11.55 1.85 -24.75
C LEU A 9 -11.91 1.43 -26.20
N SER A 10 -12.98 0.65 -26.39
CA SER A 10 -13.39 0.19 -27.72
C SER A 10 -14.12 1.25 -28.55
N GLY A 11 -14.71 2.26 -27.91
CA GLY A 11 -15.47 3.33 -28.56
C GLY A 11 -14.63 4.41 -29.25
N ARG A 12 -13.30 4.41 -29.07
CA ARG A 12 -12.35 5.38 -29.67
C ARG A 12 -11.61 4.82 -30.89
N ARG A 13 -12.27 4.01 -31.73
CA ARG A 13 -11.70 3.68 -33.05
C ARG A 13 -11.63 4.95 -33.89
N SER A 14 -10.41 5.37 -34.23
CA SER A 14 -10.20 6.40 -35.25
C SER A 14 -10.79 5.92 -36.59
N PRO A 15 -11.51 6.77 -37.36
CA PRO A 15 -12.11 6.37 -38.62
C PRO A 15 -11.05 5.83 -39.57
N SER A 16 -11.36 4.73 -40.26
CA SER A 16 -10.46 4.17 -41.26
C SER A 16 -10.30 5.16 -42.42
N ARG A 17 -9.20 5.06 -43.18
CA ARG A 17 -8.99 5.91 -44.38
C ARG A 17 -10.17 5.85 -45.37
N ARG A 18 -10.94 4.76 -45.40
CA ARG A 18 -12.14 4.60 -46.24
C ARG A 18 -13.35 5.41 -45.76
N ASP A 19 -13.41 5.77 -44.49
CA ASP A 19 -14.54 6.54 -43.93
C ASP A 19 -14.36 8.05 -44.14
N ARG A 20 -13.11 8.53 -44.25
CA ARG A 20 -12.79 9.95 -44.55
C ARG A 20 -13.09 10.38 -45.99
N GLU A 21 -13.38 9.45 -46.89
CA GLU A 21 -13.67 9.78 -48.29
C GLU A 21 -15.17 10.03 -48.56
N ARG A 22 -16.06 9.66 -47.63
CA ARG A 22 -17.52 9.82 -47.80
C ARG A 22 -18.06 11.16 -47.28
N ASP A 23 -17.38 11.78 -46.31
CA ASP A 23 -17.76 13.09 -45.75
C ASP A 23 -16.92 14.22 -46.35
N ARG A 24 -17.05 14.45 -47.66
CA ARG A 24 -16.58 15.70 -48.27
C ARG A 24 -17.76 16.64 -48.45
N ASP A 25 -17.78 17.70 -47.63
CA ASP A 25 -18.68 18.83 -47.75
C ASP A 25 -18.69 19.40 -49.17
N ILE A 26 -19.87 19.41 -49.79
CA ILE A 26 -20.16 19.90 -51.16
C ILE A 26 -19.78 21.39 -51.35
N ALA A 27 -19.54 22.14 -50.27
CA ALA A 27 -19.14 23.55 -50.29
C ALA A 27 -17.62 23.80 -50.17
N SER A 28 -16.79 22.75 -50.16
CA SER A 28 -15.33 22.90 -50.10
C SER A 28 -14.76 23.48 -51.40
N PRO A 29 -13.86 24.48 -51.39
CA PRO A 29 -13.27 25.03 -52.61
C PRO A 29 -12.60 23.95 -53.47
N ARG A 30 -13.02 23.84 -54.74
CA ARG A 30 -12.46 22.90 -55.72
C ARG A 30 -10.96 23.18 -55.92
N ARG A 31 -10.13 22.17 -55.69
CA ARG A 31 -8.69 22.17 -56.02
C ARG A 31 -8.51 22.25 -57.53
N ASP A 32 -8.03 23.39 -58.04
CA ASP A 32 -7.66 23.58 -59.44
C ASP A 32 -6.26 22.98 -59.69
N PRO A 33 -6.09 22.02 -60.63
CA PRO A 33 -4.82 21.38 -60.91
C PRO A 33 -3.83 22.23 -61.72
N ASN A 34 -4.22 23.43 -62.20
CA ASN A 34 -3.40 24.20 -63.15
C ASN A 34 -2.46 25.24 -62.55
N ASN A 35 -2.30 25.30 -61.22
CA ASN A 35 -1.34 26.22 -60.59
C ASN A 35 -0.29 25.51 -59.71
N ARG A 36 0.40 24.52 -60.28
CA ARG A 36 1.53 23.84 -59.62
C ARG A 36 2.86 24.34 -60.17
N ILE A 37 3.42 25.36 -59.51
CA ILE A 37 4.83 25.73 -59.64
C ILE A 37 5.67 24.58 -59.07
N THR A 38 6.33 23.82 -59.95
CA THR A 38 7.25 22.74 -59.61
C THR A 38 8.55 23.32 -59.06
N LYS A 39 8.84 23.13 -57.77
CA LYS A 39 10.20 23.29 -57.23
C LYS A 39 11.03 22.03 -57.58
N PRO A 40 12.30 22.16 -57.99
CA PRO A 40 13.12 21.04 -58.44
C PRO A 40 13.50 20.10 -57.30
N SER A 41 13.53 18.80 -57.62
CA SER A 41 13.87 17.68 -56.75
C SER A 41 15.36 17.67 -56.39
N ASN A 42 15.69 17.73 -55.10
CA ASN A 42 17.03 17.37 -54.61
C ASN A 42 17.22 15.84 -54.68
N PRO A 43 18.43 15.33 -54.99
CA PRO A 43 18.70 13.89 -54.96
C PRO A 43 18.72 13.36 -53.52
N PRO A 44 18.35 12.09 -53.28
CA PRO A 44 18.32 11.52 -51.93
C PRO A 44 19.74 11.27 -51.41
N PRO A 45 20.03 11.52 -50.11
CA PRO A 45 21.31 11.15 -49.52
C PRO A 45 21.40 9.62 -49.35
N SER A 46 22.63 9.12 -49.45
CA SER A 46 23.00 7.71 -49.44
C SER A 46 22.57 6.96 -48.18
N SER A 47 22.12 5.72 -48.37
CA SER A 47 21.71 4.79 -47.33
C SER A 47 22.89 4.37 -46.45
N ARG A 48 23.00 4.94 -45.25
CA ARG A 48 23.73 4.32 -44.13
C ARG A 48 22.80 3.41 -43.33
N PRO A 49 23.27 2.22 -42.90
CA PRO A 49 22.42 1.25 -42.22
C PRO A 49 22.03 1.79 -40.84
N ARG A 50 20.71 1.95 -40.62
CA ARG A 50 20.14 2.26 -39.32
C ARG A 50 20.34 1.06 -38.40
N GLN A 51 21.09 1.23 -37.32
CA GLN A 51 21.05 0.30 -36.19
C GLN A 51 19.61 0.29 -35.66
N ASN A 52 18.94 -0.86 -35.80
CA ASN A 52 17.61 -1.10 -35.24
C ASN A 52 17.71 -1.19 -33.70
N ASN A 53 17.73 -0.06 -33.01
CA ASN A 53 17.27 0.00 -31.63
C ASN A 53 15.76 -0.09 -31.64
N ASN A 54 15.24 -1.32 -31.65
CA ASN A 54 13.83 -1.64 -31.55
C ASN A 54 13.34 -1.38 -30.12
N SER A 55 13.32 -0.11 -29.72
CA SER A 55 12.48 0.35 -28.62
C SER A 55 11.05 0.27 -29.13
N SER A 56 10.36 -0.83 -28.79
CA SER A 56 8.93 -0.98 -29.07
C SER A 56 8.18 0.14 -28.35
N TYR A 57 7.96 1.26 -29.01
CA TYR A 57 7.09 2.32 -28.53
C TYR A 57 5.70 1.70 -28.36
N MET A 58 5.34 1.41 -27.12
CA MET A 58 4.04 0.89 -26.71
C MET A 58 2.97 1.75 -27.39
N THR A 59 2.09 1.12 -28.16
CA THR A 59 1.09 1.84 -28.95
C THR A 59 0.20 2.67 -28.02
N GLN A 60 -0.38 3.77 -28.51
CA GLN A 60 -1.29 4.61 -27.72
C GLN A 60 -2.43 3.77 -27.11
N ASP A 61 -2.90 2.76 -27.85
CA ASP A 61 -3.90 1.79 -27.39
C ASP A 61 -3.39 0.94 -26.22
N GLU A 62 -2.16 0.43 -26.28
CA GLU A 62 -1.58 -0.35 -25.18
C GLU A 62 -1.31 0.51 -23.94
N GLN A 63 -0.82 1.74 -24.11
CA GLN A 63 -0.65 2.69 -23.00
C GLN A 63 -1.99 2.99 -22.32
N SER A 64 -3.06 3.15 -23.11
CA SER A 64 -4.41 3.37 -22.56
C SER A 64 -4.92 2.15 -21.78
N ARG A 65 -4.62 0.94 -22.24
CA ARG A 65 -5.00 -0.30 -21.53
C ARG A 65 -4.24 -0.46 -20.23
N GLN A 66 -2.94 -0.15 -20.22
CA GLN A 66 -2.13 -0.17 -19.00
C GLN A 66 -2.66 0.83 -17.98
N PHE A 67 -2.96 2.06 -18.41
CA PHE A 67 -3.55 3.08 -17.54
C PHE A 67 -4.86 2.62 -16.89
N VAL A 68 -5.77 2.01 -17.66
CA VAL A 68 -7.04 1.50 -17.11
C VAL A 68 -6.81 0.32 -16.17
N ALA A 69 -5.85 -0.56 -16.45
CA ALA A 69 -5.51 -1.66 -15.54
C ALA A 69 -4.93 -1.14 -14.21
N ASP A 70 -4.08 -0.12 -14.26
CA ASP A 70 -3.54 0.54 -13.08
C ASP A 70 -4.62 1.28 -12.29
N GLU A 71 -5.58 1.90 -12.98
CA GLU A 71 -6.75 2.54 -12.36
C GLU A 71 -7.63 1.50 -11.65
N ASP A 72 -7.93 0.37 -12.29
CA ASP A 72 -8.73 -0.72 -11.69
C ASP A 72 -8.05 -1.27 -10.43
N LYS A 73 -6.72 -1.45 -10.46
CA LYS A 73 -5.92 -1.84 -9.28
C LYS A 73 -6.01 -0.80 -8.18
N PHE A 74 -5.96 0.48 -8.53
CA PHE A 74 -6.12 1.58 -7.57
C PHE A 74 -7.52 1.59 -6.95
N VAL A 75 -8.58 1.40 -7.75
CA VAL A 75 -9.96 1.33 -7.27
C VAL A 75 -10.14 0.16 -6.28
N LEU A 76 -9.60 -1.02 -6.59
CA LEU A 76 -9.64 -2.17 -5.68
C LEU A 76 -8.95 -1.87 -4.35
N LYS A 77 -7.75 -1.28 -4.40
CA LYS A 77 -7.01 -0.88 -3.19
C LYS A 77 -7.78 0.13 -2.35
N GLN A 78 -8.38 1.14 -2.99
CA GLN A 78 -9.22 2.11 -2.28
C GLN A 78 -10.46 1.45 -1.66
N ALA A 79 -11.09 0.49 -2.35
CA ALA A 79 -12.25 -0.23 -1.84
C ALA A 79 -11.90 -1.09 -0.62
N LYS A 80 -10.79 -1.84 -0.66
CA LYS A 80 -10.26 -2.62 0.49
C LYS A 80 -9.96 -1.70 1.67
N LYS A 81 -9.20 -0.62 1.45
CA LYS A 81 -8.87 0.37 2.51
C LYS A 81 -10.11 1.02 3.13
N LYS A 82 -11.12 1.33 2.32
CA LYS A 82 -12.37 1.92 2.80
C LYS A 82 -13.17 0.93 3.65
N ALA A 83 -13.17 -0.35 3.28
CA ALA A 83 -13.75 -1.41 4.09
C ALA A 83 -13.06 -1.49 5.46
N ASP A 84 -11.72 -1.49 5.48
CA ASP A 84 -10.94 -1.54 6.73
C ASP A 84 -11.27 -0.39 7.68
N ILE A 85 -11.36 0.84 7.16
CA ILE A 85 -11.71 2.02 7.95
C ILE A 85 -13.12 1.86 8.55
N ARG A 86 -14.11 1.42 7.77
CA ARG A 86 -15.49 1.26 8.27
C ARG A 86 -15.61 0.16 9.31
N VAL A 87 -14.86 -0.93 9.16
CA VAL A 87 -14.78 -2.00 10.17
C VAL A 87 -14.22 -1.46 11.47
N ARG A 88 -13.13 -0.69 11.41
CA ARG A 88 -12.52 -0.06 12.59
C ARG A 88 -13.45 0.95 13.27
N GLU A 89 -14.25 1.67 12.50
CA GLU A 89 -15.21 2.67 13.01
C GLU A 89 -16.54 2.08 13.49
N GLY A 90 -16.73 0.76 13.42
CA GLY A 90 -17.98 0.10 13.84
C GLY A 90 -19.18 0.36 12.91
N ARG A 91 -18.95 0.83 11.68
CA ARG A 91 -19.97 1.14 10.67
C ARG A 91 -19.82 0.27 9.42
N ALA A 92 -19.38 -0.98 9.63
CA ALA A 92 -19.13 -1.92 8.55
C ALA A 92 -20.41 -2.32 7.83
N LYS A 93 -20.36 -2.36 6.50
CA LYS A 93 -21.34 -3.10 5.69
C LYS A 93 -20.96 -4.59 5.64
N PRO A 94 -21.88 -5.48 5.25
CA PRO A 94 -21.59 -6.90 5.08
C PRO A 94 -20.41 -7.17 4.11
N ILE A 95 -20.33 -6.42 3.02
CA ILE A 95 -19.19 -6.51 2.08
C ILE A 95 -17.87 -6.11 2.74
N ASP A 96 -17.88 -5.10 3.62
CA ASP A 96 -16.69 -4.62 4.27
C ASP A 96 -16.12 -5.70 5.22
N LEU A 97 -16.99 -6.43 5.92
CA LEU A 97 -16.61 -7.57 6.77
C LEU A 97 -15.99 -8.72 5.96
N LEU A 98 -16.60 -9.05 4.81
CA LEU A 98 -16.11 -10.10 3.92
C LEU A 98 -14.77 -9.75 3.26
N ALA A 99 -14.57 -8.47 2.91
CA ALA A 99 -13.31 -7.97 2.38
C ALA A 99 -12.22 -7.91 3.47
N PHE A 100 -12.57 -7.49 4.68
CA PHE A 100 -11.64 -7.44 5.81
C PHE A 100 -11.13 -8.83 6.19
N ASN A 101 -11.98 -9.85 6.14
CA ASN A 101 -11.60 -11.24 6.40
C ASN A 101 -10.50 -11.75 5.46
N LEU A 102 -10.51 -11.35 4.18
CA LEU A 102 -9.47 -11.72 3.22
C LEU A 102 -8.09 -11.15 3.57
N ARG A 103 -8.01 -10.09 4.38
CA ARG A 103 -6.76 -9.40 4.71
C ARG A 103 -5.71 -10.32 5.35
N PHE A 104 -6.14 -11.32 6.10
CA PHE A 104 -5.22 -12.26 6.76
C PHE A 104 -4.61 -13.31 5.82
N ILE A 105 -5.13 -13.39 4.59
CA ILE A 105 -4.72 -14.36 3.56
C ILE A 105 -4.10 -13.66 2.34
N ASP A 106 -4.44 -12.40 2.10
CA ASP A 106 -4.02 -11.69 0.89
C ASP A 106 -2.52 -11.39 0.92
N ASP A 107 -1.75 -12.01 0.02
CA ASP A 107 -0.29 -11.84 -0.08
C ASP A 107 0.10 -10.46 -0.64
N ASP A 108 -0.79 -9.82 -1.41
CA ASP A 108 -0.59 -8.49 -2.01
C ASP A 108 -0.92 -7.33 -1.04
N ARG A 109 -1.11 -7.66 0.24
CA ARG A 109 -1.49 -6.71 1.29
C ARG A 109 -0.39 -5.69 1.54
N ASP A 110 -0.82 -4.45 1.64
CA ASP A 110 0.04 -3.37 2.11
C ASP A 110 0.10 -3.43 3.65
N VAL A 111 1.21 -3.93 4.19
CA VAL A 111 1.48 -4.01 5.63
C VAL A 111 1.35 -2.64 6.33
N PHE A 112 1.44 -1.54 5.59
CA PHE A 112 1.28 -0.19 6.13
C PHE A 112 -0.17 0.22 6.48
N ASP A 113 -1.16 -0.52 6.00
CA ASP A 113 -2.59 -0.31 6.31
C ASP A 113 -3.04 -1.13 7.53
N ASP A 114 -2.10 -1.85 8.16
CA ASP A 114 -2.35 -2.68 9.33
C ASP A 114 -2.26 -1.87 10.62
N ASP A 115 -3.30 -1.97 11.44
CA ASP A 115 -3.32 -1.46 12.80
C ASP A 115 -3.21 -2.64 13.78
N ASP A 116 -2.39 -2.50 14.83
CA ASP A 116 -2.23 -3.51 15.88
C ASP A 116 -3.57 -3.84 16.56
N ALA A 117 -4.50 -2.87 16.58
CA ALA A 117 -5.85 -3.07 17.12
C ALA A 117 -6.73 -4.00 16.26
N ASP A 118 -6.40 -4.17 14.97
CA ASP A 118 -7.22 -4.97 14.04
C ASP A 118 -7.23 -6.46 14.41
N LEU A 119 -6.18 -6.95 15.06
CA LEU A 119 -6.09 -8.33 15.57
C LEU A 119 -7.10 -8.62 16.67
N HIS A 120 -7.51 -7.58 17.42
CA HIS A 120 -8.51 -7.68 18.49
C HIS A 120 -9.94 -7.44 18.00
N LEU A 121 -10.16 -7.02 16.76
CA LEU A 121 -11.50 -6.87 16.20
C LEU A 121 -12.13 -8.25 16.00
N ASN A 122 -13.27 -8.47 16.65
CA ASN A 122 -14.08 -9.68 16.46
C ASN A 122 -14.90 -9.54 15.17
N VAL A 123 -14.36 -10.05 14.06
CA VAL A 123 -15.04 -10.04 12.77
C VAL A 123 -15.75 -11.38 12.59
N ALA A 124 -17.05 -11.31 12.32
CA ALA A 124 -17.88 -12.49 12.10
C ALA A 124 -17.36 -13.33 10.93
N SER A 125 -17.53 -14.65 11.02
CA SER A 125 -17.08 -15.54 9.97
C SER A 125 -17.84 -15.27 8.66
N PRO A 126 -17.25 -15.49 7.48
CA PRO A 126 -17.94 -15.26 6.21
C PRO A 126 -19.28 -16.02 6.10
N GLU A 127 -19.39 -17.21 6.72
CA GLU A 127 -20.66 -17.95 6.77
C GLU A 127 -21.70 -17.28 7.67
N GLU A 128 -21.30 -16.79 8.85
CA GLU A 128 -22.19 -16.06 9.78
C GLU A 128 -22.74 -14.78 9.17
N VAL A 129 -21.87 -14.00 8.50
CA VAL A 129 -22.29 -12.76 7.82
C VAL A 129 -23.38 -13.06 6.81
N LEU A 130 -23.24 -14.12 6.00
CA LEU A 130 -24.23 -14.47 4.99
C LEU A 130 -25.54 -15.04 5.58
N GLN A 131 -25.48 -15.73 6.72
CA GLN A 131 -26.68 -16.29 7.36
C GLN A 131 -27.62 -15.21 7.91
N GLY A 132 -27.06 -14.09 8.37
CA GLY A 132 -27.80 -12.99 9.00
C GLY A 132 -28.47 -12.00 8.05
N LEU A 133 -28.27 -12.10 6.73
CA LEU A 133 -28.77 -11.11 5.77
C LEU A 133 -30.16 -11.43 5.23
N ASP A 134 -30.93 -10.36 4.99
CA ASP A 134 -32.21 -10.40 4.29
C ASP A 134 -32.02 -10.40 2.75
N GLU A 135 -33.10 -10.63 1.99
CA GLU A 135 -33.03 -10.75 0.53
C GLU A 135 -32.57 -9.45 -0.16
N SER A 136 -33.01 -8.29 0.33
CA SER A 136 -32.58 -6.98 -0.18
C SER A 136 -31.08 -6.79 0.01
N GLN A 137 -30.59 -7.04 1.21
CA GLN A 137 -29.18 -6.94 1.55
C GLN A 137 -28.34 -7.96 0.77
N LEU A 138 -28.85 -9.17 0.53
CA LEU A 138 -28.17 -10.16 -0.31
C LEU A 138 -28.07 -9.72 -1.77
N ARG A 139 -29.06 -9.00 -2.30
CA ARG A 139 -29.01 -8.44 -3.66
C ARG A 139 -27.98 -7.31 -3.76
N ASP A 140 -27.97 -6.41 -2.78
CA ASP A 140 -26.98 -5.33 -2.72
C ASP A 140 -25.56 -5.91 -2.56
N LEU A 141 -25.42 -6.92 -1.70
CA LEU A 141 -24.16 -7.63 -1.49
C LEU A 141 -23.68 -8.34 -2.76
N ASP A 142 -24.56 -8.96 -3.54
CA ASP A 142 -24.21 -9.61 -4.81
C ASP A 142 -23.66 -8.60 -5.84
N SER A 143 -24.25 -7.40 -5.90
CA SER A 143 -23.73 -6.28 -6.72
C SER A 143 -22.35 -5.81 -6.24
N ASP A 144 -22.18 -5.65 -4.93
CA ASP A 144 -20.92 -5.24 -4.32
C ASP A 144 -19.83 -6.30 -4.58
N ILE A 145 -20.12 -7.59 -4.34
CA ILE A 145 -19.19 -8.71 -4.60
C ILE A 145 -18.79 -8.75 -6.08
N THR A 146 -19.72 -8.50 -6.99
CA THR A 146 -19.43 -8.47 -8.44
C THR A 146 -18.36 -7.45 -8.76
N SER A 147 -18.40 -6.27 -8.12
CA SER A 147 -17.39 -5.22 -8.29
C SER A 147 -16.00 -5.66 -7.77
N TYR A 148 -15.94 -6.37 -6.63
CA TYR A 148 -14.67 -6.91 -6.14
C TYR A 148 -14.14 -8.02 -7.07
N HIS A 149 -15.00 -8.94 -7.52
CA HIS A 149 -14.61 -10.06 -8.37
C HIS A 149 -14.06 -9.60 -9.75
N THR A 150 -14.56 -8.50 -10.33
CA THR A 150 -14.09 -7.98 -11.63
C THR A 150 -12.75 -7.25 -11.54
N LEU A 151 -12.46 -6.66 -10.37
CA LEU A 151 -11.24 -5.89 -10.11
C LEU A 151 -10.11 -6.76 -9.53
N GLU A 152 -10.44 -7.86 -8.85
CA GLU A 152 -9.49 -8.76 -8.20
C GLU A 152 -8.60 -9.47 -9.24
N GLN A 153 -7.28 -9.48 -8.97
CA GLN A 153 -6.27 -10.08 -9.86
C GLN A 153 -5.79 -11.43 -9.31
N ASN A 154 -5.82 -11.63 -8.00
CA ASN A 154 -5.38 -12.86 -7.37
C ASN A 154 -6.44 -13.97 -7.54
N ASP A 155 -6.07 -15.08 -8.15
CA ASP A 155 -6.98 -16.20 -8.43
C ASP A 155 -7.59 -16.79 -7.15
N ARG A 156 -6.84 -16.81 -6.04
CA ARG A 156 -7.35 -17.30 -4.74
C ARG A 156 -8.49 -16.41 -4.21
N ASN A 157 -8.32 -15.09 -4.28
CA ASN A 157 -9.32 -14.13 -3.84
C ASN A 157 -10.55 -14.14 -4.77
N ARG A 158 -10.35 -14.30 -6.08
CA ARG A 158 -11.44 -14.46 -7.05
C ARG A 158 -12.27 -15.70 -6.77
N ASP A 159 -11.63 -16.82 -6.46
CA ASP A 159 -12.30 -18.07 -6.08
C ASP A 159 -13.15 -17.91 -4.80
N TYR A 160 -12.65 -17.14 -3.83
CA TYR A 160 -13.42 -16.77 -2.64
C TYR A 160 -14.66 -15.94 -3.00
N TRP A 161 -14.51 -14.86 -3.77
CA TRP A 161 -15.63 -14.01 -4.20
C TRP A 161 -16.66 -14.79 -5.02
N LYS A 162 -16.23 -15.68 -5.91
CA LYS A 162 -17.11 -16.55 -6.69
C LYS A 162 -17.87 -17.54 -5.80
N SER A 163 -17.22 -18.08 -4.78
CA SER A 163 -17.86 -18.97 -3.81
C SER A 163 -18.93 -18.22 -3.02
N LEU A 164 -18.66 -16.98 -2.61
CA LEU A 164 -19.65 -16.10 -1.97
C LEU A 164 -20.83 -15.78 -2.87
N GLN A 165 -20.64 -15.47 -4.17
CA GLN A 165 -21.73 -15.26 -5.12
C GLN A 165 -22.64 -16.49 -5.23
N THR A 166 -22.05 -17.68 -5.32
CA THR A 166 -22.79 -18.94 -5.41
C THR A 166 -23.66 -19.16 -4.16
N ILE A 167 -23.13 -18.85 -2.97
CA ILE A 167 -23.87 -18.98 -1.71
C ILE A 167 -24.96 -17.89 -1.60
N CYS A 168 -24.69 -16.66 -2.03
CA CYS A 168 -25.68 -15.59 -2.07
C CYS A 168 -26.86 -15.95 -2.97
N ALA A 169 -26.59 -16.53 -4.15
CA ALA A 169 -27.62 -16.99 -5.08
C ALA A 169 -28.50 -18.10 -4.47
N ASP A 170 -27.89 -19.13 -3.84
CA ASP A 170 -28.62 -20.20 -3.13
C ASP A 170 -29.51 -19.63 -2.03
N ARG A 171 -28.96 -18.70 -1.22
CA ARG A 171 -29.69 -18.12 -0.11
C ARG A 171 -30.88 -17.30 -0.59
N ARG A 172 -30.71 -16.52 -1.66
CA ARG A 172 -31.80 -15.77 -2.29
C ARG A 172 -32.88 -16.70 -2.85
N GLN A 173 -32.49 -17.81 -3.49
CA GLN A 173 -33.44 -18.80 -4.00
C GLN A 173 -34.23 -19.48 -2.87
N LYS A 174 -33.60 -19.72 -1.71
CA LYS A 174 -34.28 -20.27 -0.52
C LYS A 174 -35.25 -19.28 0.13
N LEU A 175 -34.91 -17.98 0.15
CA LEU A 175 -35.77 -16.93 0.71
C LEU A 175 -36.97 -16.60 -0.21
N LYS A 176 -36.76 -16.63 -1.53
CA LYS A 176 -37.82 -16.51 -2.53
C LYS A 176 -37.73 -17.64 -3.56
N PRO A 177 -38.35 -18.80 -3.28
CA PRO A 177 -38.49 -19.84 -4.28
C PRO A 177 -39.37 -19.32 -5.42
N GLN A 178 -38.76 -19.05 -6.59
CA GLN A 178 -39.51 -18.69 -7.78
C GLN A 178 -40.10 -19.97 -8.41
N GLY A 179 -41.42 -20.07 -8.41
CA GLY A 179 -42.18 -21.08 -9.13
C GLY A 179 -42.73 -22.24 -8.28
N PRO A 180 -43.72 -23.00 -8.80
CA PRO A 180 -44.28 -24.19 -8.15
C PRO A 180 -43.24 -25.31 -7.94
N ASP A 181 -42.34 -25.49 -8.91
CA ASP A 181 -41.31 -26.53 -8.90
C ASP A 181 -40.30 -26.35 -7.76
N ALA A 182 -40.01 -25.11 -7.36
CA ALA A 182 -39.08 -24.84 -6.26
C ALA A 182 -39.63 -25.26 -4.88
N ARG A 183 -40.96 -25.41 -4.71
CA ARG A 183 -41.57 -25.86 -3.44
C ARG A 183 -41.56 -27.38 -3.28
N VAL A 184 -41.78 -28.13 -4.36
CA VAL A 184 -41.77 -29.62 -4.31
C VAL A 184 -40.34 -30.13 -4.05
N VAL A 185 -39.35 -29.41 -4.54
CA VAL A 185 -37.92 -29.71 -4.40
C VAL A 185 -37.42 -29.50 -2.97
N SER A 186 -38.12 -28.75 -2.11
CA SER A 186 -37.67 -28.54 -0.73
C SER A 186 -37.64 -29.83 0.08
N THR A 187 -38.58 -30.76 -0.15
CA THR A 187 -38.68 -32.03 0.59
C THR A 187 -37.49 -32.95 0.30
N VAL A 188 -37.03 -33.02 -0.95
CA VAL A 188 -35.86 -33.84 -1.33
C VAL A 188 -34.55 -33.11 -1.02
N SER A 189 -34.57 -31.76 -1.00
CA SER A 189 -33.39 -30.95 -0.72
C SER A 189 -32.80 -31.18 0.68
N GLU A 190 -33.62 -31.49 1.69
CA GLU A 190 -33.13 -31.75 3.05
C GLU A 190 -32.33 -33.06 3.15
N ASP A 191 -32.77 -34.10 2.45
CA ASP A 191 -32.06 -35.39 2.41
C ASP A 191 -30.79 -35.29 1.58
N VAL A 192 -30.82 -34.53 0.48
CA VAL A 192 -29.62 -34.17 -0.28
C VAL A 192 -28.62 -33.39 0.59
N ASP A 193 -29.09 -32.41 1.37
CA ASP A 193 -28.24 -31.64 2.28
C ASP A 193 -27.62 -32.51 3.39
N LYS A 194 -28.36 -33.49 3.94
CA LYS A 194 -27.81 -34.48 4.91
C LYS A 194 -26.68 -35.31 4.30
N ILE A 195 -26.80 -35.69 3.03
CA ILE A 195 -25.80 -36.50 2.32
C ILE A 195 -24.57 -35.65 1.97
N LEU A 196 -24.75 -34.39 1.56
CA LEU A 196 -23.65 -33.54 1.09
C LEU A 196 -22.89 -32.84 2.23
N ARG A 197 -23.54 -32.55 3.37
CA ARG A 197 -22.95 -31.84 4.50
C ARG A 197 -21.66 -32.43 5.09
N PRO A 198 -21.53 -33.75 5.32
CA PRO A 198 -20.32 -34.32 5.92
C PRO A 198 -19.19 -34.55 4.92
N LYS A 199 -19.41 -34.30 3.63
CA LYS A 199 -18.43 -34.64 2.58
C LYS A 199 -17.34 -33.58 2.45
N THR A 200 -16.12 -34.03 2.17
CA THR A 200 -14.97 -33.13 1.94
C THR A 200 -15.02 -32.50 0.55
N TYR A 201 -14.24 -31.44 0.32
CA TYR A 201 -14.16 -30.79 -1.00
C TYR A 201 -13.79 -31.78 -2.12
N GLU A 202 -12.82 -32.66 -1.88
CA GLU A 202 -12.37 -33.67 -2.86
C GLU A 202 -13.47 -34.69 -3.18
N GLN A 203 -14.23 -35.11 -2.17
CA GLN A 203 -15.37 -36.01 -2.34
C GLN A 203 -16.50 -35.34 -3.14
N LEU A 204 -16.75 -34.05 -2.89
CA LEU A 204 -17.73 -33.27 -3.66
C LEU A 204 -17.31 -33.10 -5.12
N GLU A 205 -16.01 -32.94 -5.39
CA GLU A 205 -15.48 -32.85 -6.76
C GLU A 205 -15.55 -34.18 -7.53
N ALA A 206 -15.31 -35.30 -6.84
CA ALA A 206 -15.53 -36.63 -7.41
C ALA A 206 -17.02 -36.85 -7.76
N LEU A 207 -17.93 -36.45 -6.85
CA LEU A 207 -19.38 -36.52 -7.09
C LEU A 207 -19.83 -35.60 -8.24
N GLU A 208 -19.27 -34.39 -8.34
CA GLU A 208 -19.53 -33.49 -9.47
C GLU A 208 -19.19 -34.17 -10.80
N SER A 209 -18.04 -34.84 -10.86
CA SER A 209 -17.59 -35.54 -12.05
C SER A 209 -18.50 -36.72 -12.41
N GLN A 210 -18.95 -37.47 -11.41
CA GLN A 210 -19.90 -38.58 -11.58
C GLN A 210 -21.28 -38.10 -12.05
N ILE A 211 -21.82 -37.03 -11.43
CA ILE A 211 -23.11 -36.44 -11.81
C ILE A 211 -23.05 -35.86 -13.23
N LYS A 212 -21.97 -35.15 -13.58
CA LYS A 212 -21.77 -34.64 -14.96
C LYS A 212 -21.57 -35.76 -15.98
N ALA A 213 -20.99 -36.89 -15.58
CA ALA A 213 -20.91 -38.06 -16.45
C ALA A 213 -22.31 -38.67 -16.66
N LYS A 214 -23.11 -38.76 -15.59
CA LYS A 214 -24.50 -39.24 -15.64
C LYS A 214 -25.44 -38.35 -16.44
N LEU A 215 -25.31 -37.03 -16.34
CA LEU A 215 -26.05 -36.08 -17.18
C LEU A 215 -25.66 -36.13 -18.66
N ARG A 216 -24.46 -36.63 -18.98
CA ARG A 216 -23.99 -36.79 -20.37
C ARG A 216 -24.29 -38.16 -20.95
N SER A 217 -24.50 -39.18 -20.10
CA SER A 217 -24.98 -40.47 -20.57
C SER A 217 -26.44 -40.34 -21.02
N ASN A 218 -26.76 -40.95 -22.15
CA ASN A 218 -28.12 -41.04 -22.68
C ASN A 218 -28.95 -42.10 -21.92
N ASP A 219 -28.77 -42.16 -20.59
CA ASP A 219 -29.51 -43.03 -19.69
C ASP A 219 -30.91 -42.42 -19.47
N ASP A 220 -31.94 -43.24 -19.25
CA ASP A 220 -33.26 -42.76 -18.84
C ASP A 220 -33.22 -42.37 -17.35
N ILE A 221 -32.87 -41.11 -17.09
CA ILE A 221 -32.70 -40.54 -15.76
C ILE A 221 -33.54 -39.27 -15.62
N ASP A 222 -33.96 -38.99 -14.39
CA ASP A 222 -34.63 -37.73 -14.03
C ASP A 222 -33.64 -36.56 -14.12
N VAL A 223 -33.59 -35.92 -15.30
CA VAL A 223 -32.68 -34.81 -15.60
C VAL A 223 -32.85 -33.66 -14.61
N ASP A 224 -34.10 -33.34 -14.22
CA ASP A 224 -34.41 -32.25 -13.31
C ASP A 224 -33.85 -32.52 -11.91
N TYR A 225 -33.98 -33.76 -11.42
CA TYR A 225 -33.37 -34.17 -10.15
C TYR A 225 -31.84 -34.08 -10.19
N TRP A 226 -31.19 -34.59 -11.25
CA TRP A 226 -29.72 -34.55 -11.35
C TRP A 226 -29.18 -33.12 -11.56
N GLU A 227 -29.91 -32.26 -12.27
CA GLU A 227 -29.58 -30.83 -12.38
C GLU A 227 -29.70 -30.12 -11.04
N GLN A 228 -30.74 -30.40 -10.25
CA GLN A 228 -30.91 -29.83 -8.92
C GLN A 228 -29.84 -30.32 -7.96
N LEU A 229 -29.51 -31.62 -8.00
CA LEU A 229 -28.41 -32.19 -7.23
C LEU A 229 -27.07 -31.56 -7.62
N LEU A 230 -26.85 -31.29 -8.91
CA LEU A 230 -25.65 -30.58 -9.36
C LEU A 230 -25.62 -29.15 -8.81
N ARG A 231 -26.74 -28.42 -8.85
CA ARG A 231 -26.83 -27.06 -8.28
C ARG A 231 -26.55 -27.06 -6.78
N SER A 232 -27.18 -27.95 -6.01
CA SER A 232 -26.95 -28.07 -4.57
C SER A 232 -25.51 -28.47 -4.25
N LEU A 233 -24.92 -29.39 -5.05
CA LEU A 233 -23.52 -29.77 -4.92
C LEU A 233 -22.56 -28.62 -5.18
N LEU A 234 -22.81 -27.77 -6.18
CA LEU A 234 -22.00 -26.58 -6.44
C LEU A 234 -22.04 -25.60 -5.25
N VAL A 235 -23.19 -25.46 -4.59
CA VAL A 235 -23.33 -24.66 -3.37
C VAL A 235 -22.53 -25.27 -2.21
N TRP A 236 -22.62 -26.59 -2.00
CA TRP A 236 -21.84 -27.27 -0.98
C TRP A 236 -20.33 -27.22 -1.26
N LYS A 237 -19.92 -27.28 -2.53
CA LYS A 237 -18.53 -27.08 -2.96
C LYS A 237 -18.06 -25.66 -2.64
N ALA A 238 -18.89 -24.65 -2.91
CA ALA A 238 -18.62 -23.26 -2.55
C ALA A 238 -18.51 -23.07 -1.02
N LYS A 239 -19.40 -23.68 -0.23
CA LYS A 239 -19.34 -23.69 1.23
C LYS A 239 -18.08 -24.38 1.75
N ALA A 240 -17.71 -25.53 1.21
CA ALA A 240 -16.48 -26.24 1.59
C ALA A 240 -15.22 -25.40 1.27
N LYS A 241 -15.18 -24.74 0.11
CA LYS A 241 -14.11 -23.77 -0.21
C LYS A 241 -14.09 -22.62 0.78
N LEU A 242 -15.25 -22.04 1.11
CA LEU A 242 -15.36 -20.93 2.05
C LEU A 242 -14.89 -21.32 3.45
N ARG A 243 -15.21 -22.53 3.92
CA ARG A 243 -14.72 -23.08 5.19
C ARG A 243 -13.20 -23.17 5.21
N LYS A 244 -12.61 -23.77 4.18
CA LYS A 244 -11.14 -23.86 4.04
C LYS A 244 -10.47 -22.49 4.08
N VAL A 245 -11.08 -21.49 3.42
CA VAL A 245 -10.58 -20.10 3.48
C VAL A 245 -10.74 -19.52 4.88
N SER A 246 -11.90 -19.70 5.53
CA SER A 246 -12.15 -19.19 6.88
C SER A 246 -11.24 -19.82 7.94
N GLU A 247 -10.95 -21.12 7.84
CA GLU A 247 -9.98 -21.81 8.69
C GLU A 247 -8.59 -21.21 8.51
N ALA A 248 -8.14 -21.02 7.27
CA ALA A 248 -6.86 -20.37 6.99
C ALA A 248 -6.80 -18.92 7.51
N ILE A 249 -7.91 -18.17 7.49
CA ILE A 249 -7.99 -16.81 8.08
C ILE A 249 -7.79 -16.91 9.59
N ASN A 250 -8.51 -17.83 10.24
CA ASN A 250 -8.44 -18.02 11.68
C ASN A 250 -7.04 -18.49 12.13
N ASP A 251 -6.42 -19.40 11.39
CA ASP A 251 -5.07 -19.89 11.66
C ASP A 251 -4.03 -18.77 11.50
N SER A 252 -4.15 -17.96 10.44
CA SER A 252 -3.28 -16.79 10.22
C SER A 252 -3.45 -15.75 11.35
N LYS A 253 -4.70 -15.45 11.73
CA LYS A 253 -4.99 -14.56 12.86
C LYS A 253 -4.44 -15.11 14.17
N ALA A 254 -4.59 -16.41 14.44
CA ALA A 254 -4.07 -17.06 15.64
C ALA A 254 -2.52 -17.06 15.67
N ALA A 255 -1.87 -17.25 14.53
CA ALA A 255 -0.41 -17.16 14.42
C ALA A 255 0.09 -15.73 14.72
N LEU A 256 -0.58 -14.71 14.16
CA LEU A 256 -0.26 -13.30 14.43
C LEU A 256 -0.50 -12.92 15.90
N LEU A 257 -1.62 -13.36 16.50
CA LEU A 257 -1.88 -13.16 17.94
C LEU A 257 -0.79 -13.80 18.82
N LYS A 258 -0.32 -15.01 18.47
CA LYS A 258 0.78 -15.69 19.19
C LYS A 258 2.11 -14.92 19.10
N LEU A 259 2.39 -14.30 17.96
CA LEU A 259 3.58 -13.46 17.75
C LEU A 259 3.52 -12.15 18.55
N GLN A 260 2.33 -11.57 18.71
CA GLN A 260 2.12 -10.30 19.41
C GLN A 260 2.05 -10.44 20.94
N ASP A 261 1.50 -11.55 21.44
CA ASP A 261 1.31 -11.81 22.89
C ASP A 261 2.17 -13.01 23.42
N PRO A 262 3.49 -13.11 23.17
CA PRO A 262 4.32 -14.18 23.77
C PRO A 262 4.46 -14.00 25.29
N GLU A 263 4.37 -12.77 25.80
CA GLU A 263 4.48 -12.46 27.23
C GLU A 263 3.19 -12.74 28.01
N LYS A 264 1.99 -12.53 27.42
CA LYS A 264 0.72 -12.96 28.06
C LYS A 264 0.61 -14.48 28.12
N ALA A 265 1.09 -15.21 27.11
CA ALA A 265 1.12 -16.68 27.14
C ALA A 265 2.07 -17.20 28.24
N LYS A 266 3.22 -16.54 28.46
CA LYS A 266 4.12 -16.84 29.58
C LYS A 266 3.51 -16.43 30.93
N ALA A 267 2.81 -15.31 31.02
CA ALA A 267 2.16 -14.84 32.25
C ALA A 267 0.97 -15.74 32.67
N LEU A 268 0.19 -16.25 31.71
CA LEU A 268 -0.87 -17.24 31.95
C LEU A 268 -0.31 -18.63 32.34
N GLY A 269 0.88 -18.98 31.85
CA GLY A 269 1.58 -20.21 32.26
C GLY A 269 2.14 -20.20 33.69
N HIS A 270 2.39 -19.02 34.27
CA HIS A 270 2.93 -18.90 35.65
C HIS A 270 1.83 -18.88 36.74
N HIS A 271 0.55 -18.81 36.36
CA HIS A 271 -0.56 -18.81 37.34
C HIS A 271 -1.24 -20.18 37.52
N HIS A 272 -0.67 -21.25 36.96
CA HIS A 272 -1.17 -22.63 37.08
C HIS A 272 -0.14 -23.64 37.62
N GLN A 273 0.80 -23.18 38.46
CA GLN A 273 1.59 -24.05 39.34
C GLN A 273 1.81 -23.41 40.71
N ALA A 274 0.72 -23.25 41.46
CA ALA A 274 0.75 -23.21 42.93
C ALA A 274 -0.69 -23.25 43.45
N ASN A 275 -1.21 -24.46 43.73
CA ASN A 275 -2.07 -24.72 44.88
C ASN A 275 -2.58 -26.18 44.87
N HIS A 276 -1.89 -27.03 45.65
CA HIS A 276 -2.30 -28.25 46.37
C HIS A 276 -0.98 -28.94 46.79
N ALA A 277 -0.64 -29.28 48.04
CA ALA A 277 -1.37 -29.36 49.31
C ALA A 277 -0.40 -29.34 50.52
N ASP A 278 -0.93 -28.85 51.65
CA ASP A 278 -0.75 -29.22 53.07
C ASP A 278 0.61 -29.39 53.81
N SER A 279 0.79 -28.49 54.79
CA SER A 279 0.91 -28.68 56.26
C SER A 279 2.14 -29.37 56.92
N ILE A 280 2.90 -28.61 57.75
CA ILE A 280 3.16 -28.80 59.23
C ILE A 280 4.48 -28.12 59.72
N SER A 281 4.38 -27.43 60.87
CA SER A 281 5.39 -26.99 61.88
C SER A 281 6.31 -25.76 61.65
N GLY A 282 6.23 -24.79 62.57
CA GLY A 282 7.17 -23.65 62.74
C GLY A 282 8.29 -23.93 63.77
N PRO A 283 8.89 -22.92 64.46
CA PRO A 283 8.91 -21.47 64.20
C PRO A 283 10.34 -20.83 64.22
N ALA A 284 10.38 -19.51 63.96
CA ALA A 284 11.44 -18.53 64.31
C ALA A 284 12.79 -18.52 63.54
N ALA A 285 13.08 -17.41 62.86
CA ALA A 285 14.19 -16.49 63.20
C ALA A 285 14.43 -15.43 62.10
N VAL A 286 14.44 -14.18 62.55
CA VAL A 286 15.02 -12.99 61.92
C VAL A 286 16.47 -13.20 61.47
N ARG A 287 16.84 -12.72 60.27
CA ARG A 287 18.14 -12.07 60.01
C ARG A 287 18.21 -11.39 58.63
N ASN A 288 18.53 -10.08 58.68
CA ASN A 288 19.20 -9.31 57.64
C ASN A 288 20.47 -10.02 57.14
N LEU A 289 20.82 -9.84 55.85
CA LEU A 289 22.12 -9.33 55.38
C LEU A 289 22.18 -9.29 53.84
N SER A 290 22.33 -8.06 53.33
CA SER A 290 23.17 -7.61 52.22
C SER A 290 23.85 -8.62 51.28
N SER A 291 23.78 -8.34 49.97
CA SER A 291 24.93 -8.40 49.06
C SER A 291 24.66 -7.69 47.72
N GLU A 292 25.62 -6.87 47.30
CA GLU A 292 25.71 -6.15 46.02
C GLU A 292 25.62 -7.05 44.77
N PRO A 293 25.29 -6.51 43.58
CA PRO A 293 25.34 -7.26 42.34
C PRO A 293 26.74 -7.20 41.69
N SER A 294 27.35 -8.37 41.54
CA SER A 294 28.51 -8.60 40.68
C SER A 294 28.09 -8.71 39.21
N ARG A 295 28.82 -7.97 38.39
CA ARG A 295 28.82 -7.85 36.93
C ARG A 295 29.42 -9.08 36.25
N THR A 296 28.77 -9.63 35.22
CA THR A 296 29.26 -10.39 34.03
C THR A 296 28.03 -11.05 33.37
N GLU A 297 27.87 -11.30 32.07
CA GLU A 297 28.63 -11.10 30.83
C GLU A 297 27.66 -11.35 29.67
N THR A 298 27.73 -10.51 28.64
CA THR A 298 27.00 -10.64 27.38
C THR A 298 27.57 -11.78 26.54
N LYS A 299 26.73 -12.76 26.18
CA LYS A 299 27.03 -13.79 25.19
C LYS A 299 26.44 -13.39 23.82
N THR A 300 27.32 -13.12 22.88
CA THR A 300 27.05 -12.79 21.47
C THR A 300 26.67 -14.03 20.64
N VAL A 301 25.67 -13.91 19.78
CA VAL A 301 25.39 -14.84 18.66
C VAL A 301 25.36 -14.02 17.36
N PRO A 302 26.01 -14.45 16.26
CA PRO A 302 26.17 -13.63 15.06
C PRO A 302 24.97 -13.72 14.11
N VAL A 303 24.67 -12.60 13.44
CA VAL A 303 23.64 -12.43 12.42
C VAL A 303 24.27 -12.55 11.03
N SER A 304 23.68 -13.39 10.17
CA SER A 304 24.07 -13.55 8.77
C SER A 304 23.35 -12.55 7.84
N SER A 305 24.18 -11.78 7.13
CA SER A 305 24.05 -11.28 5.74
C SER A 305 22.82 -10.45 5.32
N ALA A 306 23.00 -9.12 5.28
CA ALA A 306 22.26 -8.19 4.42
C ALA A 306 22.98 -7.99 3.05
N PRO A 307 22.28 -7.53 1.99
CA PRO A 307 22.82 -7.43 0.62
C PRO A 307 23.95 -6.39 0.49
N PRO A 308 24.82 -6.50 -0.53
CA PRO A 308 25.97 -5.63 -0.68
C PRO A 308 25.55 -4.26 -1.24
N GLY A 309 25.69 -3.21 -0.42
CA GLY A 309 25.49 -1.81 -0.84
C GLY A 309 25.16 -0.83 0.29
N THR A 310 24.52 -1.30 1.36
CA THR A 310 24.06 -0.44 2.48
C THR A 310 24.76 -0.69 3.82
N ALA A 311 25.58 -1.75 3.91
CA ALA A 311 26.20 -2.20 5.16
C ALA A 311 27.20 -1.20 5.78
N ARG A 312 27.72 -0.24 5.01
CA ARG A 312 28.70 0.75 5.49
C ARG A 312 28.09 1.96 6.21
N PHE A 313 26.76 2.12 6.20
CA PHE A 313 26.10 3.32 6.71
C PHE A 313 25.40 3.11 8.07
N ALA A 314 25.55 1.94 8.69
CA ALA A 314 24.91 1.59 9.97
C ALA A 314 25.71 2.03 11.22
N GLN A 315 26.86 2.72 11.06
CA GLN A 315 27.72 3.08 12.18
C GLN A 315 27.68 4.59 12.46
N THR A 316 26.61 5.04 13.13
CA THR A 316 26.69 6.17 14.05
C THR A 316 26.00 5.76 15.35
N GLY A 317 26.76 5.82 16.45
CA GLY A 317 26.33 5.85 17.86
C GLY A 317 25.19 4.90 18.28
N ASN A 318 25.54 3.87 19.03
CA ASN A 318 24.57 3.03 19.74
C ASN A 318 23.96 3.84 20.91
N GLU A 319 22.91 4.61 20.64
CA GLU A 319 22.12 5.32 21.66
C GLU A 319 20.76 4.64 21.83
N ASP A 320 20.14 4.73 23.00
CA ASP A 320 18.90 4.05 23.37
C ASP A 320 17.74 4.35 22.40
N PHE A 321 17.65 3.60 21.31
CA PHE A 321 16.63 3.75 20.28
C PHE A 321 15.39 2.95 20.67
N SER A 322 14.25 3.62 20.80
CA SER A 322 13.00 2.91 20.95
C SER A 322 12.60 2.16 19.68
N GLN A 323 11.95 1.02 19.85
CA GLN A 323 11.48 0.18 18.74
C GLN A 323 10.62 0.98 17.76
N ALA A 324 9.80 1.91 18.26
CA ALA A 324 8.99 2.82 17.44
C ALA A 324 9.84 3.68 16.50
N THR A 325 10.94 4.27 17.00
CA THR A 325 11.83 5.10 16.18
C THR A 325 12.51 4.27 15.09
N LYS A 326 12.94 3.05 15.42
CA LYS A 326 13.58 2.14 14.47
C LYS A 326 12.62 1.72 13.36
N ALA A 327 11.39 1.34 13.70
CA ALA A 327 10.37 0.94 12.73
C ALA A 327 10.02 2.07 11.75
N LEU A 328 9.87 3.30 12.23
CA LEU A 328 9.58 4.46 11.37
C LEU A 328 10.73 4.79 10.41
N TYR A 329 11.97 4.66 10.88
CA TYR A 329 13.15 4.85 10.04
C TYR A 329 13.29 3.77 8.98
N ASP A 330 13.20 2.49 9.37
CA ASP A 330 13.36 1.35 8.47
C ASP A 330 12.28 1.37 7.37
N ARG A 331 11.07 1.85 7.70
CA ARG A 331 10.00 2.14 6.73
C ARG A 331 10.39 3.20 5.70
N GLU A 332 10.96 4.32 6.12
CA GLU A 332 11.34 5.39 5.19
C GLU A 332 12.52 4.98 4.29
N VAL A 333 13.40 4.11 4.80
CA VAL A 333 14.46 3.46 4.01
C VAL A 333 13.86 2.50 2.98
N ALA A 334 12.89 1.66 3.39
CA ALA A 334 12.25 0.66 2.53
C ALA A 334 11.47 1.28 1.35
N ARG A 335 11.07 2.55 1.47
CA ARG A 335 10.46 3.31 0.35
C ARG A 335 11.38 3.45 -0.86
N GLY A 336 12.68 3.18 -0.69
CA GLY A 336 13.68 3.29 -1.74
C GLY A 336 14.05 4.74 -2.04
N ILE A 337 15.18 4.92 -2.70
CA ILE A 337 15.73 6.21 -3.10
C ILE A 337 15.48 6.35 -4.60
N GLY A 338 14.84 7.44 -5.03
CA GLY A 338 14.64 7.70 -6.45
C GLY A 338 15.95 8.01 -7.17
N GLU A 339 16.01 7.86 -8.49
CA GLU A 339 17.24 8.07 -9.29
C GLU A 339 17.83 9.50 -9.18
N ASP A 340 16.98 10.47 -8.85
CA ASP A 340 17.32 11.88 -8.64
C ASP A 340 17.40 12.28 -7.16
N GLU A 341 17.40 11.30 -6.25
CA GLU A 341 17.47 11.54 -4.80
C GLU A 341 18.75 10.95 -4.22
N GLU A 342 19.38 11.68 -3.31
CA GLU A 342 20.55 11.20 -2.57
C GLU A 342 20.31 11.36 -1.06
N ILE A 343 20.89 10.48 -0.25
CA ILE A 343 20.75 10.56 1.21
C ILE A 343 21.51 11.79 1.70
N PHE A 344 20.86 12.59 2.56
CA PHE A 344 21.42 13.82 3.09
C PHE A 344 21.65 13.71 4.61
N THR A 345 22.91 13.68 5.05
CA THR A 345 23.30 13.49 6.46
C THR A 345 24.16 14.62 7.04
N ALA A 346 24.24 15.77 6.36
CA ALA A 346 25.03 16.92 6.81
C ALA A 346 24.38 17.67 7.99
N GLU A 347 24.36 17.03 9.17
CA GLU A 347 23.98 17.64 10.44
C GLU A 347 25.05 18.66 10.86
N GLU A 348 24.62 19.87 11.21
CA GLU A 348 25.47 20.94 11.73
C GLU A 348 25.25 21.08 13.25
N THR A 349 26.33 21.34 13.99
CA THR A 349 26.24 21.55 15.44
C THR A 349 25.44 22.81 15.76
N VAL A 350 24.31 22.66 16.46
CA VAL A 350 23.55 23.79 16.99
C VAL A 350 24.29 24.36 18.20
N ALA A 351 24.78 25.59 18.11
CA ALA A 351 25.35 26.31 19.25
C ALA A 351 24.22 26.68 20.25
N SER A 352 23.79 25.73 21.07
CA SER A 352 22.85 25.96 22.16
C SER A 352 23.65 26.14 23.45
N GLY A 353 23.92 27.40 23.82
CA GLY A 353 24.78 27.74 24.95
C GLY A 353 24.23 27.43 26.36
N SER A 354 23.06 26.82 26.49
CA SER A 354 22.45 26.49 27.78
C SER A 354 21.69 25.17 27.73
N LYS A 355 21.88 24.31 28.75
CA LYS A 355 21.06 23.11 28.95
C LYS A 355 19.57 23.50 29.04
N PRO A 356 18.67 22.84 28.29
CA PRO A 356 17.24 23.13 28.38
C PRO A 356 16.72 22.91 29.80
N GLN A 357 15.84 23.79 30.29
CA GLN A 357 15.24 23.71 31.65
C GLN A 357 14.51 22.38 31.94
N TRP A 358 14.13 21.64 30.89
CA TRP A 358 13.48 20.34 30.99
C TRP A 358 14.45 19.15 31.08
N ALA A 359 15.74 19.36 30.82
CA ALA A 359 16.76 18.30 30.77
C ALA A 359 16.93 17.57 32.12
N ASP A 360 16.54 18.22 33.22
CA ASP A 360 16.57 17.61 34.56
C ASP A 360 15.41 16.62 34.78
N LYS A 361 14.31 16.74 34.03
CA LYS A 361 13.11 15.88 34.15
C LYS A 361 13.09 14.74 33.13
N HIS A 362 13.67 14.96 31.96
CA HIS A 362 13.67 14.00 30.87
C HIS A 362 15.07 13.91 30.26
N ARG A 363 15.54 12.68 30.01
CA ARG A 363 16.84 12.44 29.36
C ARG A 363 16.83 13.05 27.95
N PRO A 364 17.65 14.07 27.66
CA PRO A 364 17.74 14.65 26.33
C PRO A 364 18.18 13.61 25.30
N ARG A 365 17.56 13.64 24.11
CA ARG A 365 17.84 12.70 23.00
C ARG A 365 17.83 13.45 21.68
N LYS A 366 18.70 13.05 20.75
CA LYS A 366 18.61 13.55 19.38
C LYS A 366 17.52 12.80 18.61
N PRO A 367 16.67 13.51 17.85
CA PRO A 367 15.72 12.86 16.96
C PRO A 367 16.44 12.14 15.81
N ARG A 368 15.89 11.01 15.39
CA ARG A 368 16.37 10.29 14.21
C ARG A 368 15.78 10.94 12.96
N TYR A 369 16.50 10.90 11.85
CA TYR A 369 16.03 11.50 10.60
C TYR A 369 16.45 10.66 9.40
N PHE A 370 15.67 10.74 8.32
CA PHE A 370 16.01 10.17 7.02
C PHE A 370 15.76 11.22 5.94
N ASN A 371 16.77 12.08 5.74
CA ASN A 371 16.65 13.21 4.83
C ASN A 371 17.18 12.84 3.44
N ARG A 372 16.60 13.44 2.41
CA ARG A 372 17.02 13.28 1.02
C ARG A 372 17.24 14.65 0.39
N VAL A 373 18.27 14.76 -0.44
CA VAL A 373 18.50 15.89 -1.33
C VAL A 373 18.06 15.50 -2.73
N GLN A 374 17.29 16.38 -3.38
CA GLN A 374 16.87 16.18 -4.76
C GLN A 374 17.89 16.84 -5.69
N MET A 375 18.57 16.03 -6.48
CA MET A 375 19.59 16.46 -7.43
C MET A 375 19.02 16.41 -8.83
N GLY A 376 19.28 17.42 -9.66
CA GLY A 376 18.80 17.38 -11.04
C GLY A 376 19.47 18.37 -11.95
N TYR A 377 19.21 18.21 -13.25
CA TYR A 377 19.78 19.05 -14.29
C TYR A 377 19.01 20.36 -14.44
N GLU A 378 19.73 21.48 -14.48
CA GLU A 378 19.16 22.78 -14.79
C GLU A 378 19.50 23.19 -16.22
N TRP A 379 18.55 23.07 -17.15
CA TRP A 379 18.72 23.46 -18.56
C TRP A 379 18.52 24.97 -18.76
N ASN A 380 19.40 25.78 -18.16
CA ASN A 380 19.43 27.22 -18.42
C ASN A 380 19.98 27.52 -19.84
N LYS A 381 19.86 28.77 -20.30
CA LYS A 381 20.29 29.16 -21.66
C LYS A 381 21.79 28.91 -21.91
N TYR A 382 22.63 28.99 -20.88
CA TYR A 382 24.06 28.72 -20.97
C TYR A 382 24.34 27.21 -21.07
N ASN A 383 23.65 26.40 -20.27
CA ASN A 383 23.79 24.95 -20.26
C ASN A 383 23.26 24.34 -21.56
N GLN A 384 22.21 24.91 -22.14
CA GLN A 384 21.70 24.52 -23.47
C GLN A 384 22.72 24.72 -24.61
N THR A 385 23.78 25.52 -24.43
CA THR A 385 24.81 25.72 -25.46
C THR A 385 26.10 24.94 -25.21
N HIS A 386 26.28 24.36 -24.03
CA HIS A 386 27.52 23.67 -23.62
C HIS A 386 27.31 22.19 -23.28
N TYR A 387 26.06 21.77 -23.07
CA TYR A 387 25.70 20.41 -22.69
C TYR A 387 24.60 19.90 -23.61
N ASP A 388 24.61 18.59 -23.83
CA ASP A 388 23.64 17.88 -24.67
C ASP A 388 23.04 16.71 -23.88
N HIS A 389 22.08 15.98 -24.46
CA HIS A 389 21.46 14.83 -23.78
C HIS A 389 22.48 13.75 -23.40
N ASP A 390 23.50 13.56 -24.23
CA ASP A 390 24.54 12.55 -24.03
C ASP A 390 25.64 13.02 -23.05
N ASN A 391 25.76 14.34 -22.84
CA ASN A 391 26.68 14.96 -21.89
C ASN A 391 25.92 16.03 -21.09
N PRO A 392 25.06 15.62 -20.13
CA PRO A 392 24.21 16.55 -19.40
C PRO A 392 25.04 17.48 -18.51
N PRO A 393 24.48 18.65 -18.14
CA PRO A 393 25.13 19.56 -17.20
C PRO A 393 25.35 18.89 -15.83
N PRO A 394 26.25 19.42 -14.99
CA PRO A 394 26.37 18.96 -13.60
C PRO A 394 25.02 19.03 -12.87
N LYS A 395 24.72 18.01 -12.05
CA LYS A 395 23.51 18.00 -11.22
C LYS A 395 23.63 19.10 -10.15
N VAL A 396 22.58 19.89 -10.00
CA VAL A 396 22.45 20.92 -8.95
C VAL A 396 21.33 20.54 -7.99
N VAL A 397 21.37 21.08 -6.77
CA VAL A 397 20.32 20.85 -5.77
C VAL A 397 19.03 21.53 -6.22
N GLN A 398 17.98 20.74 -6.41
CA GLN A 398 16.64 21.23 -6.78
C GLN A 398 15.68 21.31 -5.59
N GLY A 399 15.99 20.65 -4.47
CA GLY A 399 15.13 20.65 -3.30
C GLY A 399 15.62 19.71 -2.20
N TYR A 400 14.90 19.72 -1.09
CA TYR A 400 15.18 18.87 0.07
C TYR A 400 13.91 18.19 0.57
N LYS A 401 14.08 16.97 1.09
CA LYS A 401 13.05 16.19 1.77
C LYS A 401 13.55 15.82 3.15
N PHE A 402 13.08 16.52 4.16
CA PHE A 402 13.35 16.21 5.56
C PHE A 402 12.24 15.30 6.11
N ASN A 403 12.65 14.17 6.68
CA ASN A 403 11.78 13.30 7.46
C ASN A 403 12.44 13.10 8.83
N ILE A 404 11.90 13.74 9.85
CA ILE A 404 12.47 13.73 11.20
C ILE A 404 11.49 13.06 12.15
N PHE A 405 11.98 12.08 12.91
CA PHE A 405 11.19 11.18 13.74
C PHE A 405 11.19 11.66 15.20
N TYR A 406 9.98 11.95 15.69
CA TYR A 406 9.65 12.35 17.06
C TYR A 406 8.53 11.46 17.67
N PRO A 407 8.66 10.11 17.70
CA PRO A 407 7.61 9.22 18.20
C PRO A 407 7.31 9.38 19.70
N GLU A 408 8.29 9.83 20.50
CA GLU A 408 8.18 9.94 21.96
C GLU A 408 8.00 11.38 22.44
N LEU A 409 7.44 12.25 21.59
CA LEU A 409 7.17 13.63 21.97
C LEU A 409 6.16 13.64 23.14
N ILE A 410 6.54 14.27 24.26
CA ILE A 410 5.71 14.28 25.47
C ILE A 410 4.41 15.04 25.22
N ASP A 411 4.52 16.23 24.64
CA ASP A 411 3.38 17.04 24.26
C ASP A 411 3.08 16.85 22.77
N LYS A 412 2.28 15.82 22.46
CA LYS A 412 1.86 15.53 21.08
C LYS A 412 0.97 16.62 20.47
N THR A 413 0.46 17.56 21.27
CA THR A 413 -0.40 18.66 20.78
C THR A 413 0.40 19.78 20.11
N LYS A 414 1.68 19.93 20.48
CA LYS A 414 2.58 20.93 19.91
C LYS A 414 3.44 20.29 18.84
N ALA A 415 3.18 20.64 17.58
CA ALA A 415 3.98 20.17 16.46
C ALA A 415 5.40 20.76 16.51
N PRO A 416 6.44 19.96 16.22
CA PRO A 416 7.79 20.46 15.98
C PRO A 416 7.80 21.49 14.84
N THR A 417 8.64 22.52 14.96
CA THR A 417 8.73 23.62 14.00
C THR A 417 10.14 23.75 13.44
N PHE A 418 10.34 24.57 12.41
CA PHE A 418 11.66 24.85 11.85
C PHE A 418 11.88 26.35 11.70
N LYS A 419 13.15 26.77 11.74
CA LYS A 419 13.59 28.15 11.52
C LYS A 419 14.79 28.16 10.59
N ILE A 420 14.81 29.12 9.68
CA ILE A 420 15.95 29.35 8.79
C ILE A 420 16.82 30.43 9.45
N ILE A 421 18.06 30.08 9.76
CA ILE A 421 19.08 30.95 10.31
C ILE A 421 20.07 31.24 9.19
N ARG A 422 20.10 32.50 8.74
CA ARG A 422 21.08 32.95 7.74
C ARG A 422 22.31 33.45 8.46
N GLU A 423 23.47 32.95 8.06
CA GLU A 423 24.75 33.41 8.58
C GLU A 423 24.95 34.90 8.22
N HIS A 424 25.57 35.65 9.14
CA HIS A 424 25.82 37.10 9.02
C HIS A 424 24.60 38.04 9.07
N GLY A 425 23.42 37.58 9.53
CA GLY A 425 22.26 38.45 9.76
C GLY A 425 21.58 38.94 8.47
N ARG A 426 21.82 38.26 7.35
CA ARG A 426 21.25 38.57 6.04
C ARG A 426 19.73 38.52 6.04
N LYS A 427 19.09 39.47 5.36
CA LYS A 427 17.64 39.42 5.12
C LYS A 427 17.33 38.43 3.98
N ARG A 428 16.07 37.97 3.95
CA ARG A 428 15.57 37.10 2.88
C ARG A 428 15.77 37.79 1.52
N GLY A 429 16.56 37.17 0.65
CA GLY A 429 16.85 37.69 -0.69
C GLY A 429 18.16 38.48 -0.82
N GLU A 430 18.91 38.68 0.26
CA GLU A 430 20.25 39.26 0.23
C GLU A 430 21.31 38.14 0.17
N SER A 431 22.12 38.14 -0.91
CA SER A 431 23.24 37.21 -1.08
C SER A 431 24.57 37.94 -0.89
N PHE A 432 25.42 37.44 0.02
CA PHE A 432 26.82 37.89 0.16
C PHE A 432 27.83 36.89 -0.40
N ALA A 433 27.36 35.79 -1.01
CA ALA A 433 28.21 34.81 -1.68
C ALA A 433 28.92 35.45 -2.89
N ALA A 434 30.19 35.10 -3.09
CA ALA A 434 30.93 35.50 -4.28
C ALA A 434 30.25 34.95 -5.54
N ALA A 435 30.39 35.65 -6.68
CA ALA A 435 29.79 35.23 -7.94
C ALA A 435 30.28 33.81 -8.32
N GLY A 436 29.39 32.82 -8.20
CA GLY A 436 29.68 31.42 -8.50
C GLY A 436 29.59 30.46 -7.30
N GLU A 437 29.52 30.97 -6.07
CA GLU A 437 29.32 30.15 -4.87
C GLU A 437 27.82 30.03 -4.52
N GLU A 438 27.40 28.84 -4.10
CA GLU A 438 26.02 28.62 -3.66
C GLU A 438 25.81 29.22 -2.27
N ASP A 439 24.89 30.17 -2.17
CA ASP A 439 24.51 30.75 -0.89
C ASP A 439 23.87 29.68 0.00
N THR A 440 24.37 29.51 1.23
CA THR A 440 23.87 28.49 2.18
C THR A 440 23.31 29.12 3.45
N CYS A 441 22.35 28.44 4.07
CA CYS A 441 21.79 28.80 5.36
C CYS A 441 21.54 27.55 6.23
N LEU A 442 21.33 27.77 7.53
CA LEU A 442 21.04 26.70 8.48
C LEU A 442 19.53 26.58 8.69
N ILE A 443 18.97 25.42 8.42
CA ILE A 443 17.60 25.08 8.82
C ILE A 443 17.65 24.35 10.16
N ARG A 444 17.17 25.02 11.22
CA ARG A 444 17.08 24.48 12.58
C ARG A 444 15.68 23.94 12.84
N PHE A 445 15.58 22.67 13.18
CA PHE A 445 14.38 22.01 13.64
C PHE A 445 14.32 22.09 15.16
N ILE A 446 13.17 22.53 15.66
CA ILE A 446 12.90 22.79 17.07
C ILE A 446 11.77 21.89 17.50
N ALA A 447 12.05 21.05 18.49
CA ALA A 447 11.09 20.11 19.04
C ALA A 447 10.86 20.37 20.54
N GLY A 448 9.82 19.75 21.08
CA GLY A 448 9.58 19.72 22.52
C GLY A 448 10.40 18.60 23.21
N PRO A 449 10.38 18.56 24.55
CA PRO A 449 11.00 17.48 25.32
C PRO A 449 10.48 16.10 24.86
N PRO A 450 11.34 15.05 24.81
CA PRO A 450 12.73 14.99 25.26
C PRO A 450 13.76 15.31 24.15
N TYR A 451 13.34 15.85 23.01
CA TYR A 451 14.19 15.97 21.84
C TYR A 451 15.02 17.24 21.83
N GLU A 452 16.29 17.11 21.45
CA GLU A 452 17.18 18.23 21.16
C GLU A 452 16.94 18.79 19.77
N ASP A 453 17.22 20.08 19.61
CA ASP A 453 17.15 20.75 18.32
C ASP A 453 18.28 20.26 17.40
N ILE A 454 17.95 19.98 16.15
CA ILE A 454 18.91 19.59 15.10
C ILE A 454 18.94 20.66 14.01
N ALA A 455 20.08 20.84 13.35
CA ALA A 455 20.19 21.75 12.22
C ALA A 455 20.92 21.12 11.03
N PHE A 456 20.59 21.60 9.84
CA PHE A 456 21.23 21.19 8.60
C PHE A 456 21.59 22.40 7.76
N ARG A 457 22.69 22.30 7.01
CA ARG A 457 23.13 23.31 6.06
C ARG A 457 22.48 23.07 4.70
N ILE A 458 21.68 24.03 4.22
CA ILE A 458 20.94 23.94 2.96
C ILE A 458 21.24 25.13 2.06
N VAL A 459 21.00 24.99 0.76
CA VAL A 459 21.05 26.11 -0.19
C VAL A 459 19.93 27.14 0.13
N ASP A 460 20.28 28.42 0.21
CA ASP A 460 19.35 29.54 0.45
C ASP A 460 18.77 30.06 -0.86
N ARG A 461 17.85 29.29 -1.45
CA ARG A 461 17.05 29.69 -2.61
C ARG A 461 15.57 29.79 -2.24
N GLU A 462 14.80 30.57 -3.01
CA GLU A 462 13.34 30.66 -2.81
C GLU A 462 12.67 29.30 -3.01
N TRP A 463 11.75 28.95 -2.10
CA TRP A 463 10.99 27.70 -2.19
C TRP A 463 9.75 27.87 -3.08
N ASP A 464 9.41 26.82 -3.82
CA ASP A 464 8.14 26.70 -4.54
C ASP A 464 7.06 26.19 -3.56
N TYR A 465 6.15 27.08 -3.14
CA TYR A 465 5.03 26.75 -2.25
C TYR A 465 3.81 26.18 -2.99
N SER A 466 3.95 25.86 -4.27
CA SER A 466 2.87 25.27 -5.07
C SER A 466 2.44 23.91 -4.53
N ALA A 467 1.13 23.66 -4.49
CA ALA A 467 0.55 22.38 -4.09
C ALA A 467 0.52 21.33 -5.22
N LYS A 468 1.29 21.52 -6.30
CA LYS A 468 1.31 20.60 -7.44
C LYS A 468 1.86 19.23 -7.03
N LYS A 469 1.16 18.16 -7.42
CA LYS A 469 1.43 16.76 -7.04
C LYS A 469 2.90 16.32 -7.16
N ASP A 470 3.64 16.82 -8.16
CA ASP A 470 5.03 16.43 -8.43
C ASP A 470 6.10 17.42 -7.91
N ARG A 471 5.69 18.63 -7.48
CA ARG A 471 6.58 19.70 -6.98
C ARG A 471 6.20 20.19 -5.57
N GLY A 472 5.31 19.45 -4.93
CA GLY A 472 4.49 19.95 -3.83
C GLY A 472 5.30 20.32 -2.61
N PHE A 473 5.12 21.55 -2.12
CA PHE A 473 5.52 21.91 -0.77
C PHE A 473 4.69 21.11 0.25
N LYS A 474 5.36 20.40 1.15
CA LYS A 474 4.74 19.65 2.24
C LYS A 474 5.36 20.05 3.56
N SER A 475 4.54 20.47 4.51
CA SER A 475 4.94 20.68 5.90
C SER A 475 3.84 20.12 6.79
N SER A 476 4.08 18.95 7.37
CA SER A 476 3.09 18.25 8.21
C SER A 476 3.76 17.45 9.30
N PHE A 477 3.15 17.41 10.48
CA PHE A 477 3.53 16.52 11.57
C PHE A 477 2.40 15.53 11.83
N ASP A 478 2.63 14.26 11.52
CA ASP A 478 1.65 13.17 11.72
C ASP A 478 2.35 11.93 12.25
N LYS A 479 1.70 11.20 13.17
CA LYS A 479 2.19 9.93 13.73
C LYS A 479 3.65 9.97 14.22
N GLY A 480 4.07 11.09 14.80
CA GLY A 480 5.45 11.26 15.29
C GLY A 480 6.50 11.47 14.19
N ILE A 481 6.10 11.87 12.98
CA ILE A 481 7.01 12.18 11.87
C ILE A 481 6.77 13.62 11.42
N LEU A 482 7.80 14.45 11.49
CA LEU A 482 7.83 15.75 10.84
C LEU A 482 8.31 15.56 9.39
N GLN A 483 7.42 15.88 8.45
CA GLN A 483 7.72 15.87 7.02
C GLN A 483 7.80 17.30 6.51
N LEU A 484 8.98 17.71 6.06
CA LEU A 484 9.21 18.99 5.39
C LEU A 484 9.85 18.73 4.03
N HIS A 485 9.04 18.76 2.97
CA HIS A 485 9.49 18.55 1.59
C HIS A 485 9.27 19.83 0.79
N PHE A 486 10.31 20.28 0.09
CA PHE A 486 10.21 21.46 -0.75
C PHE A 486 11.19 21.38 -1.92
N GLN A 487 10.83 22.08 -2.99
CA GLN A 487 11.70 22.33 -4.14
C GLN A 487 12.00 23.81 -4.25
N PHE A 488 13.11 24.15 -4.89
CA PHE A 488 13.44 25.52 -5.22
C PHE A 488 12.66 26.00 -6.42
N LYS A 489 12.23 27.26 -6.35
CA LYS A 489 11.50 27.94 -7.41
C LYS A 489 12.42 28.13 -8.61
N LYS A 490 11.98 27.65 -9.78
CA LYS A 490 12.70 27.84 -11.04
C LYS A 490 12.59 29.31 -11.47
N ILE A 491 13.73 29.99 -11.61
CA ILE A 491 13.77 31.36 -12.12
C ILE A 491 13.79 31.28 -13.66
N TYR A 492 12.69 31.70 -14.28
CA TYR A 492 12.63 31.82 -15.74
C TYR A 492 13.08 33.22 -16.14
N TYR A 493 14.24 33.34 -16.77
CA TYR A 493 14.64 34.56 -17.44
C TYR A 493 13.70 34.81 -18.62
N ARG A 494 12.84 35.82 -18.52
CA ARG A 494 12.10 36.36 -19.66
C ARG A 494 13.04 37.29 -20.42
N LYS A 495 13.18 37.04 -21.71
CA LYS A 495 13.97 37.89 -22.62
C LYS A 495 13.27 39.20 -22.90
#